data_AF-A0AAV7LZ17-F1
#
_entry.id   AF-A0AAV7LZ17-F1
#
_cell.length_a   1.000
_cell.length_b   1.000
_cell.length_c   1.000
_cell.angle_alpha   90.00
_cell.angle_beta   90.00
_cell.angle_gamma   90.00
#
_symmetry.space_group_name_H-M   'P 1'
#
loop_
_entity.id
_entity.type
_entity.pdbx_description
1 polymer ?
#
loop_
_entity_poly.entity_id
_entity_poly.type
_entity_poly.pdbx_seq_one_letter_code
_entity_poly.pdbx_strand_id
1 'polypeptide(L)'
;MAMHSRRFDGILAAVLDIKNSLEPKIDALQIDVGLMRGDHKKIKERVEIIKSTVASNRPTVKDTEPQIQTLEPEVEELRKRIEDLEGRCRRNNVWLAELPEYVEDPSMELYLDEWFTTFLSYFLSYH
;
A
#
# COMPACT_ATOMS: atom_id res chain seq x y z
N MET A 1 -37.69 13.43 -77.76
CA MET A 1 -36.77 14.34 -77.05
C MET A 1 -37.19 14.63 -75.60
N ALA A 2 -38.44 15.01 -75.30
CA ALA A 2 -38.87 15.38 -73.94
C ALA A 2 -38.68 14.30 -72.85
N MET A 3 -38.88 13.02 -73.17
CA MET A 3 -38.71 11.92 -72.21
C MET A 3 -37.23 11.66 -71.85
N HIS A 4 -36.32 11.85 -72.81
CA HIS A 4 -34.88 11.74 -72.57
C HIS A 4 -34.36 12.90 -71.70
N SER A 5 -34.90 14.11 -71.89
CA SER A 5 -34.61 15.27 -71.04
C SER A 5 -35.03 15.03 -69.59
N ARG A 6 -36.27 14.57 -69.34
CA ARG A 6 -36.75 14.28 -67.98
C ARG A 6 -35.94 13.21 -67.24
N ARG A 7 -35.45 12.19 -67.97
CA ARG A 7 -34.59 11.16 -67.36
C ARG A 7 -33.23 11.73 -66.96
N PHE A 8 -32.67 12.60 -67.78
CA PHE A 8 -31.42 13.29 -67.47
C PHE A 8 -31.57 14.22 -66.25
N ASP A 9 -32.68 14.97 -66.17
CA ASP A 9 -32.99 15.85 -65.05
C ASP A 9 -33.14 15.06 -63.72
N GLY A 10 -33.78 13.89 -63.77
CA GLY A 10 -33.93 13.02 -62.59
C GLY A 10 -32.60 12.43 -62.10
N ILE A 11 -31.69 12.09 -63.01
CA ILE A 11 -30.34 11.62 -62.65
C ILE A 11 -29.54 12.77 -62.04
N LEU A 12 -29.61 13.97 -62.61
CA LEU A 12 -28.91 15.14 -62.09
C LEU A 12 -29.38 15.49 -60.67
N ALA A 13 -30.69 15.46 -60.42
CA ALA A 13 -31.25 15.67 -59.08
C ALA A 13 -30.71 14.64 -58.07
N ALA A 14 -30.72 13.35 -58.42
CA ALA A 14 -30.20 12.31 -57.53
C ALA A 14 -28.70 12.48 -57.23
N VAL A 15 -27.90 12.88 -58.22
CA VAL A 15 -26.46 13.17 -58.02
C VAL A 15 -26.26 14.35 -57.08
N LEU A 16 -27.06 15.41 -57.22
CA LEU A 16 -27.00 16.58 -56.33
C LEU A 16 -27.41 16.22 -54.90
N ASP A 17 -28.45 15.40 -54.72
CA ASP A 17 -28.88 14.93 -53.40
C ASP A 17 -27.80 14.09 -52.72
N ILE A 18 -27.16 13.19 -53.49
CA ILE A 18 -26.02 12.40 -52.99
C ILE A 18 -24.87 13.32 -52.59
N LYS A 19 -24.50 14.30 -53.44
CA LYS A 19 -23.44 15.26 -53.12
C LYS A 19 -23.75 15.99 -51.81
N ASN A 20 -24.93 16.58 -51.72
CA ASN A 20 -25.37 17.37 -50.57
C ASN A 20 -25.50 16.52 -49.30
N SER A 21 -25.76 15.21 -49.41
CA SER A 21 -25.76 14.30 -48.27
C SER A 21 -24.36 13.86 -47.83
N LEU A 22 -23.40 13.74 -48.76
CA LEU A 22 -22.07 13.21 -48.47
C LEU A 22 -21.09 14.27 -48.00
N GLU A 23 -21.15 15.47 -48.57
CA GLU A 23 -20.26 16.60 -48.25
C GLU A 23 -20.21 16.91 -46.74
N PRO A 24 -21.33 17.11 -46.02
CA PRO A 24 -21.29 17.38 -44.58
C PRO A 24 -20.81 16.18 -43.75
N LYS A 25 -21.00 14.94 -44.24
CA LYS A 25 -20.48 13.73 -43.57
C LYS A 25 -18.97 13.64 -43.70
N ILE A 26 -18.43 14.01 -44.87
CA ILE A 26 -16.98 14.09 -45.10
C ILE A 26 -16.38 15.17 -44.20
N ASP A 27 -17.01 16.34 -44.11
CA ASP A 27 -16.54 17.42 -43.23
C ASP A 27 -16.54 17.00 -41.75
N ALA A 28 -17.61 16.34 -41.30
CA ALA A 28 -17.68 15.79 -39.93
C ALA A 28 -16.56 14.78 -39.66
N LEU A 29 -16.31 13.85 -40.59
CA LEU A 29 -15.23 12.87 -40.48
C LEU A 29 -13.84 13.54 -40.45
N GLN A 30 -13.64 14.61 -41.21
CA GLN A 30 -12.38 15.37 -41.18
C GLN A 30 -12.15 16.02 -39.82
N ILE A 31 -13.20 16.57 -39.20
CA ILE A 31 -13.14 17.14 -37.85
C ILE A 31 -12.80 16.05 -36.84
N ASP A 32 -13.51 14.92 -36.86
CA ASP A 32 -13.31 13.81 -35.94
C ASP A 32 -11.88 13.24 -36.04
N VAL A 33 -11.37 13.05 -37.26
CA VAL A 33 -9.98 12.63 -37.49
C VAL A 33 -8.98 13.66 -36.93
N GLY A 34 -9.29 14.95 -37.04
CA GLY A 34 -8.50 16.02 -36.45
C GLY A 34 -8.43 15.91 -34.92
N LEU A 35 -9.58 15.71 -34.27
CA LEU A 35 -9.67 15.51 -32.81
C LEU A 35 -8.91 14.26 -32.36
N MET A 36 -9.10 13.14 -33.06
CA MET A 36 -8.40 11.88 -32.77
C MET A 36 -6.88 12.02 -32.87
N ARG A 37 -6.38 12.77 -33.86
CA ARG A 37 -4.93 13.07 -33.96
C ARG A 37 -4.44 13.89 -32.76
N GLY A 38 -5.23 14.87 -32.32
CA GLY A 38 -4.94 15.67 -31.13
C GLY A 38 -4.84 14.81 -29.87
N ASP A 39 -5.82 13.93 -29.65
CA ASP A 39 -5.83 13.05 -28.48
C ASP A 39 -4.71 12.00 -28.55
N HIS A 40 -4.42 11.46 -29.73
CA HIS A 40 -3.29 10.56 -29.93
C HIS A 40 -1.96 11.22 -29.53
N LYS A 41 -1.76 12.49 -29.88
CA LYS A 41 -0.56 13.25 -29.48
C LYS A 41 -0.47 13.39 -27.95
N LYS A 42 -1.56 13.75 -27.28
CA LYS A 42 -1.60 13.86 -25.81
C LYS A 42 -1.32 12.53 -25.13
N ILE A 43 -1.89 11.44 -25.64
CA ILE A 43 -1.65 10.09 -25.10
C ILE A 43 -0.17 9.74 -25.24
N LYS A 44 0.44 10.00 -26.40
CA LYS A 44 1.86 9.76 -26.63
C LYS A 44 2.74 10.52 -25.63
N GLU A 45 2.46 11.80 -25.41
CA GLU A 45 3.17 12.62 -24.42
C GLU A 45 3.03 12.04 -23.00
N ARG A 46 1.82 11.66 -22.59
CA ARG A 46 1.58 11.03 -21.28
C ARG A 46 2.31 9.70 -21.13
N VAL A 47 2.38 8.89 -22.17
CA VAL A 47 3.12 7.62 -22.17
C VAL A 47 4.61 7.85 -21.96
N GLU A 48 5.21 8.86 -22.59
CA GLU A 48 6.63 9.18 -22.39
C GLU A 48 6.92 9.68 -20.97
N ILE A 49 6.02 10.48 -20.39
CA ILE A 49 6.12 10.89 -18.98
C ILE A 49 6.10 9.65 -18.07
N ILE A 50 5.12 8.76 -18.26
CA ILE A 50 5.00 7.53 -17.46
C ILE A 50 6.25 6.66 -17.58
N LYS A 51 6.79 6.48 -18.80
CA LYS A 51 8.04 5.72 -19.01
C LYS A 51 9.20 6.33 -18.22
N SER A 52 9.34 7.66 -18.25
CA SER A 52 10.37 8.38 -17.50
C SER A 52 10.21 8.17 -16.00
N THR A 53 9.00 8.33 -15.45
CA THR A 53 8.72 8.11 -14.03
C THR A 53 8.97 6.66 -13.60
N VAL A 54 8.60 5.68 -14.44
CA VAL A 54 8.88 4.27 -14.15
C VAL A 54 10.39 4.00 -14.16
N ALA A 55 11.13 4.60 -15.09
CA ALA A 55 12.58 4.48 -15.14
C ALA A 55 13.26 5.11 -13.91
N SER A 56 12.77 6.24 -13.41
CA SER A 56 13.30 6.89 -12.20
C SER A 56 12.99 6.12 -10.92
N ASN A 57 11.82 5.47 -10.83
CA ASN A 57 11.41 4.78 -9.61
C ASN A 57 12.00 3.37 -9.48
N ARG A 58 12.33 2.72 -10.62
CA ARG A 58 12.92 1.38 -10.66
C ARG A 58 14.19 1.22 -9.79
N PRO A 59 15.20 2.11 -9.84
CA PRO A 59 16.39 1.98 -8.98
C PRO A 59 16.03 2.09 -7.49
N THR A 60 15.18 3.06 -7.11
CA THR A 60 14.76 3.22 -5.71
C THR A 60 14.13 1.95 -5.14
N VAL A 61 13.23 1.32 -5.89
CA VAL A 61 12.63 0.04 -5.47
C VAL A 61 13.69 -1.04 -5.35
N LYS A 62 14.59 -1.14 -6.34
CA LYS A 62 15.67 -2.14 -6.35
C LYS A 62 16.63 -1.97 -5.17
N ASP A 63 16.86 -0.74 -4.71
CA ASP A 63 17.76 -0.44 -3.60
C ASP A 63 17.08 -0.61 -2.23
N THR A 64 15.77 -0.38 -2.15
CA THR A 64 15.01 -0.46 -0.88
C THR A 64 14.76 -1.91 -0.46
N GLU A 65 14.46 -2.80 -1.40
CA GLU A 65 14.18 -4.20 -1.11
C GLU A 65 15.31 -4.96 -0.38
N PRO A 66 16.59 -4.88 -0.79
CA PRO A 66 17.68 -5.52 -0.05
C PRO A 66 17.94 -4.87 1.32
N GLN A 67 17.65 -3.57 1.48
CA GLN A 67 17.74 -2.91 2.80
C GLN A 67 16.71 -3.49 3.77
N ILE A 68 15.47 -3.70 3.32
CA ILE A 68 14.43 -4.36 4.13
C ILE A 68 14.87 -5.77 4.51
N GLN A 69 15.37 -6.56 3.56
CA GLN A 69 15.88 -7.92 3.82
C GLN A 69 17.05 -7.96 4.81
N THR A 70 17.82 -6.87 4.90
CA THR A 70 18.92 -6.73 5.88
C THR A 70 18.41 -6.30 7.26
N LEU A 71 17.45 -5.37 7.32
CA LEU A 71 16.93 -4.83 8.58
C LEU A 71 16.00 -5.81 9.32
N GLU A 72 15.24 -6.64 8.61
CA GLU A 72 14.37 -7.65 9.23
C GLU A 72 15.10 -8.60 10.21
N PRO A 73 16.22 -9.26 9.83
CA PRO A 73 16.95 -10.12 10.76
C PRO A 73 17.64 -9.33 11.89
N GLU A 74 18.11 -8.11 11.63
CA GLU A 74 18.70 -7.24 12.67
C GLU A 74 17.67 -6.90 13.76
N VAL A 75 16.44 -6.56 13.38
CA VAL A 75 15.34 -6.31 14.32
C VAL A 75 15.02 -7.56 15.14
N GLU A 76 15.00 -8.72 14.52
CA GLU A 76 14.75 -9.99 15.21
C GLU A 76 15.88 -10.36 16.19
N GLU A 77 17.14 -10.11 15.83
CA GLU A 77 18.27 -10.28 16.74
C GLU A 77 18.17 -9.36 17.95
N LEU A 78 17.83 -8.08 17.72
CA LEU A 78 17.64 -7.10 18.80
C LEU A 78 16.51 -7.51 19.74
N ARG A 79 15.40 -8.04 19.21
CA ARG A 79 14.29 -8.57 20.03
C ARG A 79 14.74 -9.70 20.95
N LYS A 80 15.43 -10.69 20.40
CA LYS A 80 15.98 -11.82 21.19
C LYS A 80 16.94 -11.34 22.27
N ARG A 81 17.76 -10.33 21.95
CA ARG A 81 18.70 -9.74 22.91
C ARG A 81 17.98 -9.01 24.05
N ILE A 82 16.89 -8.31 23.76
CA ILE A 82 16.04 -7.69 24.79
C ILE A 82 15.44 -8.78 25.69
N GLU A 83 14.87 -9.84 25.11
CA GLU A 83 14.30 -10.96 25.88
C GLU A 83 15.33 -11.63 26.81
N ASP A 84 16.56 -11.88 26.32
CA ASP A 84 17.64 -12.40 27.16
C ASP A 84 17.98 -11.46 28.32
N LEU A 85 18.11 -10.16 28.04
CA LEU A 85 18.41 -9.15 29.05
C LEU A 85 17.28 -9.05 30.10
N GLU A 86 16.03 -9.06 29.68
CA GLU A 86 14.88 -9.08 30.59
C GLU A 86 14.87 -10.34 31.45
N GLY A 87 15.09 -11.51 30.85
CA GLY A 87 15.20 -12.78 31.57
C GLY A 87 16.34 -12.76 32.59
N ARG A 88 17.48 -12.18 32.23
CA ARG A 88 18.63 -11.96 33.13
C ARG A 88 18.31 -11.04 34.28
N CYS A 89 17.64 -9.92 34.01
CA CYS A 89 17.24 -8.97 35.05
C CYS A 89 16.22 -9.58 36.01
N ARG A 90 15.32 -10.46 35.53
CA ARG A 90 14.30 -11.10 36.37
C ARG A 90 14.76 -12.36 37.09
N ARG A 91 15.92 -12.94 36.73
CA ARG A 91 16.39 -14.23 37.29
C ARG A 91 16.44 -14.30 38.82
N ASN A 92 16.69 -13.18 39.49
CA ASN A 92 16.75 -13.09 40.94
C ASN A 92 15.55 -12.35 41.54
N ASN A 93 14.56 -11.98 40.72
CA ASN A 93 13.38 -11.29 41.19
C ASN A 93 12.34 -12.34 41.59
N VAL A 94 11.84 -12.22 42.81
CA VAL A 94 10.69 -13.00 43.28
C VAL A 94 9.45 -12.12 43.18
N TRP A 95 8.41 -12.62 42.54
CA TRP A 95 7.10 -11.97 42.54
C TRP A 95 6.32 -12.42 43.77
N LEU A 96 6.09 -11.48 44.69
CA LEU A 96 5.20 -11.66 45.83
C LEU A 96 3.88 -10.97 45.51
N ALA A 97 2.81 -11.75 45.40
CA ALA A 97 1.45 -11.26 45.18
C ALA A 97 0.63 -11.39 46.48
N GLU A 98 -0.46 -10.62 46.59
CA GLU A 98 -1.40 -10.69 47.72
C GLU A 98 -0.78 -10.29 49.09
N LEU A 99 0.24 -9.44 49.09
CA LEU A 99 0.72 -8.84 50.33
C LEU A 99 -0.40 -7.97 50.94
N PRO A 100 -0.60 -8.02 52.27
CA PRO A 100 -1.56 -7.15 52.94
C PRO A 100 -1.26 -5.68 52.63
N GLU A 101 -2.30 -4.87 52.41
CA GLU A 101 -2.14 -3.42 52.35
C GLU A 101 -1.53 -2.92 53.68
N TYR A 102 -0.77 -1.82 53.66
CA TYR A 102 -0.08 -1.20 54.81
C TYR A 102 1.26 -1.83 55.26
N VAL A 103 1.86 -2.73 54.48
CA VAL A 103 3.20 -3.33 54.77
C VAL A 103 4.33 -2.64 53.98
N GLU A 104 4.09 -1.45 53.42
CA GLU A 104 4.98 -0.79 52.44
C GLU A 104 6.19 -0.04 53.03
N ASP A 105 6.29 0.04 54.35
CA ASP A 105 7.31 0.81 55.07
C ASP A 105 8.54 -0.07 55.44
N PRO A 106 9.57 0.43 56.17
CA PRO A 106 10.71 -0.38 56.64
C PRO A 106 10.33 -1.65 57.42
N SER A 107 9.08 -1.76 57.87
CA SER A 107 8.47 -2.96 58.44
C SER A 107 8.30 -4.13 57.46
N MET A 108 8.41 -3.89 56.14
CA MET A 108 8.33 -4.95 55.12
C MET A 108 9.44 -5.99 55.29
N GLU A 109 10.65 -5.56 55.64
CA GLU A 109 11.78 -6.48 55.83
C GLU A 109 11.51 -7.48 56.96
N LEU A 110 11.01 -7.00 58.10
CA LEU A 110 10.65 -7.83 59.25
C LEU A 110 9.50 -8.78 58.93
N TYR A 111 8.47 -8.29 58.24
CA TYR A 111 7.34 -9.10 57.80
C TYR A 111 7.78 -10.23 56.86
N LEU A 112 8.64 -9.91 55.88
CA LEU A 112 9.15 -10.90 54.93
C LEU A 112 10.02 -11.94 55.65
N ASP A 113 10.83 -11.55 56.63
CA ASP A 113 11.68 -12.48 57.38
C ASP A 113 10.86 -13.48 58.22
N GLU A 114 9.83 -13.00 58.93
CA GLU A 114 8.89 -13.88 59.65
C GLU A 114 8.09 -14.78 58.69
N TRP A 115 7.61 -14.21 57.58
CA TRP A 115 6.83 -14.94 56.59
C TRP A 115 7.67 -16.05 55.93
N PHE A 116 8.90 -15.75 55.49
CA PHE A 116 9.81 -16.73 54.91
C PHE A 116 10.13 -17.85 55.89
N THR A 117 10.44 -17.50 57.14
CA THR A 117 10.77 -18.48 58.18
C THR A 117 9.59 -19.41 58.45
N THR A 118 8.39 -18.86 58.56
CA THR A 118 7.16 -19.64 58.78
C THR A 118 6.85 -20.53 57.58
N PHE A 119 6.88 -19.98 56.37
CA PHE A 119 6.61 -20.69 55.13
C PHE A 119 7.56 -21.88 54.92
N LEU A 120 8.86 -21.66 55.06
CA LEU A 120 9.87 -22.72 54.89
C LEU A 120 9.74 -23.79 55.97
N SER A 121 9.45 -23.41 57.22
CA SER A 121 9.23 -24.39 58.30
C SER A 121 8.04 -25.30 58.02
N TYR A 122 6.96 -24.74 57.47
CA TYR A 122 5.75 -25.48 57.15
C TYR A 122 5.97 -26.41 55.96
N PHE A 123 6.65 -25.91 54.91
CA PHE A 123 6.96 -26.68 53.71
C PHE A 123 7.89 -27.86 54.00
N LEU A 124 8.95 -27.65 54.80
CA LEU A 124 9.90 -28.69 55.19
C LEU A 124 9.35 -29.68 56.23
N SER A 125 8.29 -29.34 56.95
CA SER A 125 7.62 -30.26 57.88
C SER A 125 6.65 -31.21 57.18
N TYR A 126 6.19 -30.87 55.96
CA TYR A 126 5.19 -31.63 55.21
C TYR A 126 5.77 -32.41 54.02
N HIS A 127 7.07 -32.30 53.77
CA HIS A 127 7.83 -33.06 52.77
C HIS A 127 9.03 -33.75 53.42
#